data_AF-A0A6B2V4U6-F1
#
_entry.id   AF-A0A6B2V4U6-F1
#
_cell.length_a   1.000
_cell.length_b   1.000
_cell.length_c   1.000
_cell.angle_alpha   90.00
_cell.angle_beta   90.00
_cell.angle_gamma   90.00
#
_symmetry.space_group_name_H-M   'P 1'
#
loop_
_entity.id
_entity.type
_entity.pdbx_description
1 polymer ?
#
loop_
_entity_poly.entity_id
_entity_poly.type
_entity_poly.pdbx_seq_one_letter_code
_entity_poly.pdbx_strand_id
1 'polypeptide(L)' 'DPEAGDERAGRLVAPDEGAHTDTTKEEVAADVGIDAGAAGAEEAAVHVVEDDGALPDDDFR' A
#
# COMPACT_ATOMS: atom_id res chain seq x y z
N ASP A 1 -11.15 -6.97 11.65
CA ASP A 1 -12.10 -6.03 11.05
C ASP A 1 -12.29 -6.48 9.62
N PRO A 2 -13.51 -6.64 9.07
CA PRO A 2 -13.67 -6.90 7.63
C PRO A 2 -12.95 -5.88 6.75
N GLU A 3 -12.73 -4.66 7.25
CA GLU A 3 -11.92 -3.62 6.63
C GLU A 3 -10.44 -3.75 6.97
N ALA A 4 -9.95 -4.92 7.37
CA ALA A 4 -8.54 -5.23 7.48
C ALA A 4 -8.35 -6.57 6.79
N GLY A 5 -8.22 -6.54 5.46
CA GLY A 5 -7.99 -7.71 4.63
C GLY A 5 -6.84 -8.58 5.16
N ASP A 6 -6.86 -9.87 4.83
CA ASP A 6 -5.89 -10.85 5.35
C ASP A 6 -4.45 -10.59 4.84
N GLU A 7 -4.30 -9.85 3.74
CA GLU A 7 -3.03 -9.50 3.10
C GLU A 7 -2.60 -8.07 3.46
N ARG A 8 -1.36 -7.93 3.96
CA ARG A 8 -0.77 -6.62 4.24
C ARG A 8 -0.09 -6.04 3.02
N ALA A 9 -0.18 -4.73 2.84
CA ALA A 9 0.57 -4.01 1.82
C ALA A 9 2.08 -4.07 2.13
N GLY A 10 2.90 -4.30 1.11
CA GLY A 10 4.35 -4.28 1.22
C GLY A 10 4.96 -2.93 0.82
N ARG A 11 6.29 -2.91 0.70
CA ARG A 11 7.03 -1.70 0.28
C ARG A 11 6.86 -1.49 -1.22
N LEU A 12 6.46 -0.28 -1.61
CA LEU A 12 6.43 0.14 -3.02
C LEU A 12 7.79 0.67 -3.47
N VAL A 13 8.26 0.22 -4.62
CA VAL A 13 9.54 0.63 -5.21
C VAL A 13 9.34 1.05 -6.66
N ALA A 14 9.86 2.23 -7.02
CA ALA A 14 9.85 2.72 -8.40
C ALA A 14 10.69 1.82 -9.31
N PRO A 15 10.42 1.76 -10.63
CA PRO A 15 11.16 0.90 -11.56
C PRO A 15 12.67 1.11 -11.58
N ASP A 16 13.13 2.33 -11.29
CA ASP A 16 14.54 2.70 -11.20
C ASP A 16 15.03 2.82 -9.75
N GLU A 17 14.27 2.28 -8.80
CA GLU A 17 14.52 2.35 -7.36
C GLU A 17 14.58 3.78 -6.80
N GLY A 18 14.04 4.77 -7.53
CA GLY A 18 14.12 6.17 -7.16
C GLY A 18 15.51 6.78 -7.39
N ALA A 19 16.32 6.16 -8.25
CA ALA A 19 17.66 6.65 -8.57
C ALA A 19 17.65 8.00 -9.30
N HIS A 20 16.56 8.32 -10.01
CA HIS A 20 16.40 9.58 -10.73
C HIS A 20 15.17 10.35 -10.26
N THR A 21 15.13 11.62 -10.64
CA THR A 21 13.94 12.44 -10.44
C THR A 21 12.79 11.87 -11.25
N ASP A 22 11.61 11.79 -10.64
CA ASP A 22 10.39 11.45 -11.36
C ASP A 22 10.11 12.50 -12.46
N THR A 23 9.78 12.00 -13.65
CA THR A 23 9.50 12.81 -14.84
C THR A 23 8.09 12.58 -15.37
N THR A 24 7.39 11.59 -14.81
CA THR A 24 6.03 11.20 -15.18
C THR A 24 5.06 11.75 -14.14
N LYS A 25 3.78 11.88 -14.53
CA LYS A 25 2.74 12.31 -13.58
C LYS A 25 2.06 11.13 -12.90
N GLU A 26 2.29 9.95 -13.45
CA GLU A 26 1.72 8.69 -13.04
C GLU A 26 2.51 8.13 -11.85
N GLU A 27 1.80 7.72 -10.80
CA GLU A 27 2.40 7.06 -9.65
C GLU A 27 2.56 5.56 -9.96
N VAL A 28 3.75 5.16 -10.46
CA VAL A 28 4.05 3.78 -10.83
C VAL A 28 5.09 3.19 -9.90
N ALA A 29 4.74 2.10 -9.22
CA ALA A 29 5.64 1.34 -8.36
C ALA A 29 5.24 -0.13 -8.29
N ALA A 30 6.20 -0.99 -7.96
CA ALA A 30 5.96 -2.41 -7.70
C ALA A 30 6.03 -2.68 -6.19
N ASP A 31 5.09 -3.47 -5.68
CA ASP A 31 5.17 -4.02 -4.32
C ASP A 31 6.26 -5.12 -4.30
N VAL A 32 7.27 -4.92 -3.45
CA VAL A 32 8.38 -5.89 -3.25
C VAL A 32 8.28 -6.66 -1.93
N GLY A 33 7.11 -6.62 -1.30
CA GLY A 33 6.76 -7.36 -0.10
C GLY A 33 7.04 -6.63 1.20
N ILE A 34 6.66 -7.29 2.29
CA ILE A 34 6.81 -6.81 3.67
C ILE A 34 8.24 -7.07 4.13
N ASP A 35 8.86 -6.08 4.78
CA ASP A 35 10.15 -6.30 5.43
C ASP A 35 9.92 -7.15 6.70
N ALA A 36 10.31 -8.42 6.63
CA ALA A 36 9.82 -9.56 7.42
C ALA A 36 9.97 -9.41 8.95
N GLY A 37 9.13 -8.57 9.56
CA GLY A 37 9.07 -8.31 11.00
C GLY A 37 9.62 -6.97 11.46
N ALA A 38 10.07 -6.09 10.55
CA ALA A 38 10.46 -4.72 10.89
C ALA A 38 9.27 -3.75 10.91
N ALA A 39 8.11 -4.18 10.41
CA ALA A 39 6.90 -3.36 10.39
C ALA A 39 6.43 -3.01 11.81
N GLY A 40 6.28 -1.70 12.07
CA GLY A 40 5.67 -1.20 13.31
C GLY A 40 4.21 -1.63 13.45
N ALA A 41 3.60 -1.35 14.61
CA ALA A 41 2.19 -1.71 14.85
C ALA A 41 1.25 -1.04 13.84
N GLU A 42 1.56 0.19 13.44
CA GLU A 42 0.79 0.99 12.49
C GLU A 42 0.97 0.49 11.05
N GLU A 43 2.20 0.14 10.66
CA GLU A 43 2.49 -0.43 9.35
C GLU A 43 1.88 -1.83 9.21
N ALA A 44 1.78 -2.57 10.33
CA ALA A 44 1.09 -3.85 10.39
C ALA A 44 -0.44 -3.76 10.27
N ALA A 45 -1.03 -2.57 10.37
CA ALA A 45 -2.48 -2.35 10.23
C ALA A 45 -2.89 -2.02 8.77
N VAL A 46 -1.94 -1.64 7.90
CA VAL A 46 -2.20 -1.34 6.50
C VAL A 46 -2.39 -2.66 5.73
N HIS A 47 -3.49 -2.75 4.99
CA HIS A 47 -3.88 -3.92 4.20
C HIS A 47 -4.29 -3.48 2.79
N VAL A 48 -4.26 -4.42 1.86
CA VAL A 48 -4.73 -4.17 0.49
C VAL A 48 -6.25 -4.33 0.48
N VAL A 49 -6.96 -3.33 -0.05
CA VAL A 49 -8.41 -3.40 -0.30
C VAL A 49 -8.60 -3.70 -1.79
N GLU A 50 -9.44 -4.69 -2.11
CA GLU A 50 -9.82 -4.98 -3.49
C GLU A 50 -10.63 -3.79 -4.05
N ASP A 51 -10.26 -3.32 -5.25
CA ASP A 51 -10.98 -2.22 -5.92
C ASP A 51 -12.25 -2.76 -6.57
N ASP A 52 -13.31 -2.90 -5.77
CA ASP A 52 -14.65 -3.26 -6.22
C ASP A 52 -15.44 -2.03 -6.76
N GLY A 53 -14.79 -0.88 -6.94
CA GLY A 53 -15.42 0.38 -7.35
C GLY A 53 -16.35 1.01 -6.31
N ALA A 54 -16.50 0.38 -5.14
CA ALA A 54 -17.19 0.89 -3.98
C ALA A 54 -16.13 1.22 -2.92
N LEU A 55 -15.65 2.45 -2.90
CA LEU A 55 -14.99 2.95 -1.70
C LEU A 55 -16.01 2.87 -0.55
N PRO A 56 -15.63 2.40 0.65
CA PRO A 56 -16.52 2.45 1.80
C PRO A 56 -16.96 3.90 2.01
N ASP A 57 -18.26 4.13 2.13
CA ASP A 57 -18.79 5.45 2.47
C ASP A 57 -18.10 5.89 3.78
N ASP A 58 -17.45 7.07 3.75
CA ASP A 58 -16.79 7.69 4.91
C ASP A 58 -17.82 7.92 6.06
N ASP A 59 -18.08 6.87 6.84
CA ASP A 59 -18.98 6.86 7.99
C ASP A 59 -18.17 6.93 9.31
N PHE A 60 -16.97 7.54 9.27
CA PHE A 60 -16.21 7.91 10.47
C PHE A 60 -16.92 9.06 11.22
N ARG A 61 -17.86 8.69 12.08
CA ARG A 61 -18.38 9.54 13.16
C ARG A 61 -17.45 9.59 14.36
#